data_AF-A0A914RFJ1-F1
#
_entry.id   AF-A0A914RFJ1-F1
#
_cell.length_a   1.000
_cell.length_b   1.000
_cell.length_c   1.000
_cell.angle_alpha   90.00
_cell.angle_beta   90.00
_cell.angle_gamma   90.00
#
_symmetry.space_group_name_H-M   'P 1'
#
loop_
_entity.id
_entity.type
_entity.pdbx_description
1 polymer ?
#
loop_
_entity_poly.entity_id
_entity_poly.type
_entity_poly.pdbx_seq_one_letter_code
_entity_poly.pdbx_strand_id
1 'polypeptide(L)'
;MKVYSSVFQVISSLLDSDPISVEEQIKAMREMLLNVYRLHNDAGFELVTQLDLPQRPEFSREKPLTDDVWKWHKSVLLNADGSFKDMHSLKVLIFRGGLTPSLRKEAWKYLLGIYDCNKSAADNNAVCFFFCLYIVFSFAI
;
A
#
# COMPACT_ATOMS: atom_id res chain seq x y z
N MET A 1 -39.08 -41.17 7.97
CA MET A 1 -39.15 -42.14 6.84
C MET A 1 -39.12 -41.52 5.44
N LYS A 2 -39.55 -40.27 5.20
CA LYS A 2 -39.59 -39.67 3.84
C LYS A 2 -38.21 -39.38 3.20
N VAL A 3 -37.17 -39.16 4.01
CA VAL A 3 -35.82 -38.82 3.52
C VAL A 3 -35.15 -40.00 2.80
N TYR A 4 -35.30 -41.23 3.32
CA TYR A 4 -34.74 -42.43 2.70
C TYR A 4 -35.37 -42.75 1.34
N SER A 5 -36.67 -42.43 1.17
CA SER A 5 -37.37 -42.63 -0.10
C SER A 5 -36.85 -41.72 -1.21
N SER A 6 -36.51 -40.48 -0.86
CA SER A 6 -36.02 -39.49 -1.84
C SER A 6 -34.59 -39.81 -2.27
N VAL A 7 -33.73 -40.23 -1.34
CA VAL A 7 -32.36 -40.64 -1.67
C VAL A 7 -32.36 -41.93 -2.52
N PHE A 8 -33.22 -42.89 -2.21
CA PHE A 8 -33.33 -44.13 -2.99
C PHE A 8 -33.86 -43.90 -4.41
N GLN A 9 -34.82 -42.99 -4.60
CA GLN A 9 -35.32 -42.62 -5.93
C GLN A 9 -34.23 -42.00 -6.82
N VAL A 10 -33.38 -41.14 -6.25
CA VAL A 10 -32.27 -40.52 -6.99
C VAL A 10 -31.23 -41.56 -7.39
N ILE A 11 -30.92 -42.51 -6.50
CA ILE A 11 -29.96 -43.60 -6.77
C ILE A 11 -30.50 -44.54 -7.86
N SER A 12 -31.79 -44.90 -7.83
CA SER A 12 -32.40 -45.73 -8.89
C SER A 12 -32.40 -45.04 -10.26
N SER A 13 -32.69 -43.73 -10.33
CA SER A 13 -32.64 -43.00 -11.60
C SER A 13 -31.25 -42.91 -12.24
N LEU A 14 -30.18 -42.96 -11.41
CA LEU A 14 -28.80 -42.97 -11.88
C LEU A 14 -28.35 -44.35 -12.41
N LEU A 15 -29.05 -45.43 -12.03
CA LEU A 15 -28.76 -46.80 -12.48
C LEU A 15 -29.54 -47.21 -13.74
N ASP A 16 -30.65 -46.52 -14.04
CA ASP A 16 -31.50 -46.75 -15.23
C ASP A 16 -31.03 -46.01 -16.51
N SER A 17 -29.93 -45.25 -16.43
CA SER A 17 -29.36 -44.55 -17.58
C SER A 17 -28.24 -45.40 -18.22
N ASP A 18 -28.28 -45.60 -19.54
CA ASP A 18 -27.26 -46.40 -20.23
C ASP A 18 -25.85 -45.86 -19.92
N PRO A 19 -24.86 -46.73 -19.69
CA PRO A 19 -23.51 -46.34 -19.24
C PRO A 19 -22.82 -45.36 -20.19
N ILE A 20 -23.18 -45.40 -21.48
CA ILE A 20 -22.68 -44.49 -22.52
C ILE A 20 -23.19 -43.05 -22.27
N SER A 21 -24.43 -42.86 -21.83
CA SER A 21 -24.99 -41.54 -21.53
C SER A 21 -24.40 -40.93 -20.26
N VAL A 22 -24.10 -41.75 -19.25
CA VAL A 22 -23.44 -41.30 -18.01
C VAL A 22 -21.98 -40.93 -18.28
N GLU A 23 -21.26 -41.72 -19.09
CA GLU A 23 -19.91 -41.40 -19.57
C GLU A 23 -19.88 -40.09 -20.37
N GLU A 24 -20.85 -39.89 -21.28
CA GLU A 24 -20.98 -38.65 -22.04
C GLU A 24 -21.27 -37.45 -21.14
N GLN A 25 -22.12 -37.60 -20.11
CA GLN A 25 -22.37 -36.54 -19.12
C GLN A 25 -21.15 -36.26 -18.25
N ILE A 26 -20.40 -37.28 -17.82
CA ILE A 26 -19.15 -37.12 -17.07
C ILE A 26 -18.10 -36.43 -17.93
N LYS A 27 -18.01 -36.79 -19.21
CA LYS A 27 -17.11 -36.16 -20.18
C LYS A 27 -17.48 -34.70 -20.42
N ALA A 28 -18.77 -34.41 -20.63
CA ALA A 28 -19.27 -33.05 -20.79
C ALA A 28 -19.01 -32.20 -19.53
N MET A 29 -19.19 -32.76 -18.34
CA MET A 29 -18.91 -32.09 -17.08
C MET A 29 -17.41 -31.81 -16.88
N ARG A 30 -16.54 -32.75 -17.30
CA ARG A 30 -15.08 -32.55 -17.29
C ARG A 30 -14.62 -31.52 -18.32
N GLU A 31 -15.20 -31.52 -19.52
CA GLU A 31 -14.93 -30.51 -20.55
C GLU A 31 -15.40 -29.12 -20.11
N MET A 32 -16.56 -29.01 -19.46
CA MET A 32 -17.08 -27.77 -18.91
C MET A 32 -16.18 -27.24 -17.77
N LEU A 33 -15.75 -28.12 -16.84
CA LEU A 33 -14.79 -27.78 -15.80
C LEU A 33 -13.46 -27.31 -16.41
N LEU A 34 -12.91 -28.04 -17.37
CA LEU A 34 -11.70 -27.64 -18.09
C LEU A 34 -11.84 -26.30 -18.79
N ASN A 35 -13.03 -25.95 -19.30
CA ASN A 35 -13.28 -24.65 -19.92
C ASN A 35 -13.34 -23.51 -18.88
N VAL A 36 -13.88 -23.77 -17.69
CA VAL A 36 -13.81 -22.85 -16.54
C VAL A 36 -12.36 -22.68 -16.07
N TYR A 37 -11.56 -23.74 -16.06
CA TYR A 37 -10.13 -23.65 -15.76
C TYR A 37 -9.33 -22.99 -16.89
N ARG A 38 -9.75 -23.08 -18.15
CA ARG A 38 -9.13 -22.35 -19.29
C ARG A 38 -9.47 -20.86 -19.33
N LEU A 39 -10.54 -20.42 -18.65
CA LEU A 39 -10.74 -19.01 -18.32
C LEU A 39 -9.71 -18.48 -17.32
N HIS A 40 -8.96 -19.37 -16.64
CA HIS A 40 -7.73 -18.99 -15.97
C HIS A 40 -6.64 -18.93 -17.03
N ASN A 41 -6.52 -17.73 -17.62
CA ASN A 41 -5.54 -17.35 -18.62
C ASN A 41 -4.16 -17.98 -18.39
N ASP A 42 -3.42 -18.22 -19.49
CA ASP A 42 -2.02 -18.65 -19.60
C ASP A 42 -0.98 -17.81 -18.79
N ALA A 43 -1.42 -16.90 -17.91
CA ALA A 43 -0.59 -16.02 -17.08
C ALA A 43 -0.62 -16.32 -15.56
N GLY A 44 -1.46 -17.24 -15.07
CA GLY A 44 -1.41 -17.68 -13.65
C GLY A 44 -1.80 -16.63 -12.59
N PHE A 45 -2.52 -15.57 -12.97
CA PHE A 45 -3.10 -14.61 -12.03
C PHE A 45 -4.61 -14.82 -11.91
N GLU A 46 -5.13 -14.74 -10.69
CA GLU A 46 -6.57 -14.70 -10.43
C GLU A 46 -7.14 -13.35 -10.86
N LEU A 47 -8.29 -13.38 -11.55
CA LEU A 47 -9.02 -12.18 -11.92
C LEU A 47 -9.67 -11.60 -10.66
N VAL A 48 -9.00 -10.65 -10.00
CA VAL A 48 -9.64 -9.83 -8.97
C VAL A 48 -10.71 -8.99 -9.68
N THR A 49 -11.96 -9.39 -9.44
CA THR A 49 -13.23 -8.83 -9.92
C THR A 49 -13.17 -7.35 -10.32
N GLN A 50 -13.78 -7.06 -11.47
CA GLN A 50 -14.17 -5.71 -11.92
C GLN A 50 -14.98 -5.01 -10.83
N LEU A 51 -14.30 -4.30 -9.93
CA LEU A 51 -14.93 -3.40 -8.98
C LEU A 51 -15.14 -2.06 -9.68
N ASP A 52 -16.39 -1.64 -9.83
CA ASP A 52 -16.71 -0.29 -10.27
C ASP A 52 -16.23 0.69 -9.19
N LEU A 53 -15.08 1.31 -9.45
CA LEU A 53 -14.52 2.33 -8.56
C LEU A 53 -15.39 3.60 -8.64
N PRO A 54 -15.56 4.31 -7.51
CA PRO A 54 -16.24 5.60 -7.53
C PRO A 54 -15.46 6.60 -8.39
N GLN A 55 -16.15 7.65 -8.84
CA GLN A 55 -15.51 8.74 -9.57
C GLN A 55 -14.31 9.28 -8.78
N ARG A 56 -13.16 9.40 -9.46
CA ARG A 56 -11.94 9.95 -8.86
C ARG A 56 -12.22 11.38 -8.36
N PRO A 57 -12.00 11.67 -7.07
CA PRO A 57 -12.13 13.03 -6.56
C PRO A 57 -11.06 13.94 -7.17
N GLU A 58 -11.42 15.19 -7.42
CA GLU A 58 -10.46 16.23 -7.79
C GLU A 58 -9.80 16.81 -6.54
N PHE A 59 -8.48 16.95 -6.59
CA PHE A 59 -7.69 17.55 -5.52
C PHE A 59 -6.88 18.72 -6.07
N SER A 60 -6.93 19.85 -5.38
CA SER A 60 -6.05 20.99 -5.65
C SER A 60 -4.84 20.96 -4.73
N ARG A 61 -3.69 21.35 -5.28
CA ARG A 61 -2.44 21.45 -4.52
C ARG A 61 -2.40 22.77 -3.76
N GLU A 62 -1.93 22.72 -2.52
CA GLU A 62 -1.72 23.93 -1.71
C GLU A 62 -0.41 24.64 -2.11
N LYS A 63 -0.21 25.86 -1.57
CA LYS A 63 1.04 26.59 -1.76
C LYS A 63 2.18 25.90 -1.00
N PRO A 64 3.42 25.93 -1.53
CA PRO A 64 4.57 25.37 -0.84
C PRO A 64 4.86 26.10 0.46
N LEU A 65 5.34 25.36 1.46
CA LEU A 65 5.77 25.91 2.74
C LEU A 65 7.01 26.80 2.55
N THR A 66 6.96 28.02 3.07
CA THR A 66 8.06 28.99 3.04
C THR A 66 8.90 28.93 4.31
N ASP A 67 10.09 29.53 4.26
CA ASP A 67 11.02 29.59 5.39
C ASP A 67 10.40 30.26 6.63
N ASP A 68 9.56 31.28 6.45
CA ASP A 68 8.90 32.00 7.55
C ASP A 68 7.88 31.10 8.26
N VAL A 69 7.04 30.41 7.49
CA VAL A 69 6.03 29.48 8.01
C VAL A 69 6.72 28.30 8.71
N TRP A 70 7.82 27.81 8.16
CA TRP A 70 8.63 26.76 8.80
C TRP A 70 9.23 27.20 10.13
N LYS A 71 9.80 28.41 10.21
CA LYS A 71 10.34 28.96 11.47
C LYS A 71 9.25 29.16 12.52
N TRP A 72 8.11 29.69 12.10
CA TRP A 72 6.95 29.87 12.98
C TRP A 72 6.46 28.52 13.52
N HIS A 73 6.28 27.53 12.64
CA HIS A 73 5.90 26.18 13.06
C HIS A 73 6.92 25.55 14.00
N LYS A 74 8.22 25.69 13.74
CA LYS A 74 9.25 25.25 14.70
C LYS A 74 9.09 25.95 16.05
N SER A 75 8.98 27.27 16.08
CA SER A 75 8.83 28.01 17.35
C SER A 75 7.62 27.53 18.18
N VAL A 76 6.48 27.28 17.52
CA VAL A 76 5.22 26.90 18.19
C VAL A 76 5.15 25.39 18.50
N LEU A 77 5.82 24.56 17.69
CA LEU A 77 5.78 23.10 17.77
C LEU A 77 7.07 22.51 18.33
N LEU A 78 7.95 23.30 18.95
CA LEU A 78 9.10 22.79 19.69
C LEU A 78 8.76 22.71 21.18
N ASN A 79 9.14 21.60 21.80
CA ASN A 79 9.20 21.48 23.25
C ASN A 79 10.37 22.31 23.80
N ALA A 80 10.42 22.53 25.12
CA ALA A 80 11.46 23.33 25.76
C ALA A 80 12.90 22.80 25.53
N ASP A 81 13.04 21.52 25.19
CA ASP A 81 14.29 20.83 24.85
C ASP A 81 14.71 20.99 23.36
N GLY A 82 13.84 21.59 22.53
CA GLY A 82 14.05 21.72 21.10
C GLY A 82 13.68 20.49 20.27
N SER A 83 12.91 19.54 20.82
CA SER A 83 12.26 18.45 20.08
C SER A 83 10.92 18.88 19.47
N PHE A 84 10.48 18.27 18.38
CA PHE A 84 9.17 18.57 17.78
C PHE A 84 8.03 17.94 18.57
N LYS A 85 7.13 18.77 19.07
CA LYS A 85 5.86 18.39 19.70
C LYS A 85 4.88 17.74 18.71
N ASP A 86 4.83 18.24 17.47
CA ASP A 86 3.94 17.70 16.44
C ASP A 86 4.56 17.77 15.04
N MET A 87 5.35 16.74 14.71
CA MET A 87 5.89 16.55 13.36
C MET A 87 4.82 16.10 12.34
N HIS A 88 3.70 15.54 12.80
CA HIS A 88 2.66 15.03 11.90
C HIS A 88 1.97 16.17 11.16
N SER A 89 1.56 17.22 11.87
CA SER A 89 0.95 18.41 11.26
C SER A 89 1.86 19.05 10.21
N LEU A 90 3.16 19.11 10.48
CA LEU A 90 4.15 19.65 9.53
C LEU A 90 4.27 18.78 8.27
N LYS A 91 4.24 17.46 8.42
CA LYS A 91 4.24 16.51 7.28
C LYS A 91 3.00 16.65 6.41
N VAL A 92 1.83 16.89 7.01
CA VAL A 92 0.58 17.13 6.26
C VAL A 92 0.70 18.39 5.39
N LEU A 93 1.23 19.49 5.92
CA LEU A 93 1.44 20.72 5.15
C LEU A 93 2.41 20.50 3.99
N ILE A 94 3.50 19.77 4.23
CA ILE A 94 4.47 19.41 3.20
C ILE A 94 3.84 18.51 2.13
N PHE A 95 2.96 17.58 2.52
CA PHE A 95 2.26 16.70 1.58
C PHE A 95 1.32 17.49 0.67
N ARG A 96 0.54 18.43 1.24
CA ARG A 96 -0.45 19.22 0.50
C ARG A 96 0.18 20.28 -0.40
N GLY A 97 1.22 20.97 0.07
CA GLY A 97 1.83 22.10 -0.62
C GLY A 97 3.23 21.87 -1.16
N GLY A 98 4.02 21.02 -0.51
CA GLY A 98 5.45 20.87 -0.77
C GLY A 98 6.32 21.89 -0.03
N LEU A 99 7.58 21.97 -0.43
CA LEU A 99 8.61 22.83 0.17
C LEU A 99 9.19 23.78 -0.88
N THR A 100 9.48 25.02 -0.49
CA THR A 100 10.33 25.91 -1.29
C THR A 100 11.73 25.32 -1.45
N PRO A 101 12.45 25.61 -2.55
CA PRO A 101 13.79 25.06 -2.79
C PRO A 101 14.82 25.39 -1.69
N SER A 102 14.74 26.58 -1.10
CA SER A 102 15.57 27.02 0.03
C SER A 102 15.46 26.07 1.23
N LEU A 103 14.23 25.64 1.52
CA LEU A 103 13.91 24.89 2.73
C LEU A 103 14.25 23.39 2.63
N ARG A 104 14.36 22.84 1.42
CA ARG A 104 14.60 21.39 1.21
C ARG A 104 15.85 20.89 1.94
N LYS A 105 16.94 21.67 1.93
CA LYS A 105 18.21 21.30 2.58
C LYS A 105 18.06 21.02 4.08
N GLU A 106 17.15 21.73 4.74
CA GLU A 106 16.89 21.53 6.16
C GLU A 106 15.78 20.49 6.39
N ALA A 107 14.62 20.68 5.75
CA ALA A 107 13.44 19.86 6.01
C ALA A 107 13.65 18.38 5.61
N TRP A 108 14.41 18.11 4.56
CA TRP A 108 14.67 16.72 4.12
C TRP A 108 15.45 15.93 5.15
N LYS A 109 16.27 16.56 5.99
CA LYS A 109 16.98 15.84 7.06
C LYS A 109 15.99 15.14 8.00
N TYR A 110 14.89 15.79 8.34
CA TYR A 110 13.82 15.21 9.14
C TYR A 110 12.95 14.24 8.35
N LEU A 111 12.62 14.54 7.09
CA LEU A 111 11.76 13.67 6.27
C LEU A 111 12.43 12.33 5.93
N LEU A 112 13.75 12.34 5.73
CA LEU A 112 14.54 11.16 5.40
C LEU A 112 15.03 10.40 6.65
N GLY A 113 14.72 10.89 7.85
CA GLY A 113 15.14 10.25 9.11
C GLY A 113 16.62 10.41 9.44
N ILE A 114 17.33 11.33 8.77
CA ILE A 114 18.69 11.73 9.17
C ILE A 114 18.63 12.43 10.53
N TYR A 115 17.63 13.29 10.72
CA TYR A 115 17.32 13.93 11.99
C TYR A 115 16.10 13.29 12.62
N ASP A 116 16.22 12.98 13.90
CA ASP A 116 15.11 12.48 14.72
C ASP A 116 14.29 13.67 15.21
N CYS A 117 12.98 13.65 14.98
CA CYS A 117 12.10 14.72 15.42
C CYS A 117 11.97 14.82 16.94
N ASN A 118 12.29 13.75 17.67
CA ASN A 118 12.25 13.72 19.13
C ASN A 118 13.54 14.24 19.78
N LYS A 119 14.58 14.50 18.99
CA LYS A 119 15.86 15.01 19.49
C LYS A 119 15.98 16.50 19.23
N SER A 120 16.80 17.16 20.04
CA SER A 120 17.14 18.56 19.85
C SER A 120 17.92 18.75 18.55
N ALA A 121 17.82 19.95 17.96
CA ALA A 121 18.61 20.31 16.79
C ALA A 121 20.13 20.17 17.03
N ALA A 122 20.59 20.44 18.26
CA ALA A 122 21.99 20.28 18.64
C ALA A 122 22.47 18.82 18.54
N ASP A 123 21.70 17.89 19.10
CA ASP A 123 22.00 16.45 19.07
C ASP A 123 21.99 15.90 17.65
N ASN A 124 20.99 16.31 16.86
CA ASN A 124 20.85 15.92 15.46
C ASN A 124 22.01 16.44 14.58
N ASN A 125 22.51 17.65 14.86
CA ASN A 125 23.66 18.20 14.14
C ASN A 125 24.92 17.36 14.36
N ALA A 126 25.14 16.83 15.58
CA ALA A 126 26.31 15.99 15.88
C ALA A 126 26.35 14.70 15.03
N VAL A 127 25.18 14.10 14.76
CA VAL A 127 25.08 12.87 13.94
C VAL A 127 25.40 13.13 12.46
N CYS A 128 25.01 14.31 11.95
CA CYS A 128 25.23 14.69 10.56
C CYS A 128 26.71 14.86 10.20
N PHE A 129 27.53 15.32 11.17
CA PHE A 129 28.97 15.46 10.97
C PHE A 129 29.64 14.12 10.68
N PHE A 130 29.24 13.05 11.39
CA PHE A 130 29.78 11.72 11.16
C PHE A 130 29.41 11.16 9.78
N PHE A 131 28.16 11.35 9.34
CA PHE A 131 27.71 10.80 8.05
C PHE A 131 28.38 11.49 6.84
N CYS A 132 28.57 12.82 6.91
CA CYS A 132 29.32 13.54 5.87
C CYS A 132 30.80 13.15 5.85
N LEU A 133 31.45 13.02 7.02
CA LEU A 133 32.84 12.57 7.08
C LEU A 133 32.99 11.14 6.53
N TYR A 134 32.05 10.23 6.83
CA TYR A 134 32.10 8.85 6.33
C TYR A 134 31.88 8.75 4.82
N ILE A 135 30.94 9.49 4.24
CA ILE A 135 30.72 9.50 2.78
C ILE A 135 31.93 10.12 2.06
N VAL A 136 32.49 11.21 2.58
CA VAL A 136 33.67 11.86 1.97
C VAL A 136 34.91 10.98 2.09
N PHE A 137 35.09 10.23 3.18
CA PHE A 137 36.20 9.28 3.33
C PHE A 137 36.03 8.01 2.48
N SER A 138 34.82 7.47 2.32
CA SER A 138 34.59 6.26 1.51
C SER A 138 34.73 6.48 0.00
N PHE A 139 34.64 7.72 -0.49
CA PHE A 139 34.88 8.06 -1.90
C PHE A 139 36.30 8.62 -2.17
N ALA A 140 37.15 8.70 -1.16
CA ALA A 140 38.52 9.19 -1.25
C ALA A 140 39.60 8.09 -1.11
N ILE A 141 39.22 6.82 -1.17
CA ILE A 141 40.10 5.64 -1.25
C ILE A 141 39.87 4.94 -2.58
#